data_AF-A0A6V8KGU3-F1
#
_entry.id   AF-A0A6V8KGU3-F1
#
_cell.length_a   1.000
_cell.length_b   1.000
_cell.length_c   1.000
_cell.angle_alpha   90.00
_cell.angle_beta   90.00
_cell.angle_gamma   90.00
#
_symmetry.space_group_name_H-M   'P 1'
#
loop_
_entity.id
_entity.type
_entity.pdbx_description
1 polymer ?
#
loop_
_entity_poly.entity_id
_entity_poly.type
_entity_poly.pdbx_seq_one_letter_code
_entity_poly.pdbx_strand_id
1 'polypeptide(L)'
;MTNATLTGQDIAEAQGAVRGLLDNVLATTGTTATEYVVLRVISARGEFAPAALTEFLQGQRQLDLDEIGVLDLLGGLAEKDLITGWPPRASGPVRLSATGAAEFAALNDKVAAVTARLYGGMDGAELTTAHRVLRAVIERATELRHQLSDTGH
;
A
#
# COMPACT_ATOMS: atom_id res chain seq x y z
N MET A 1 35.39 0.43 -13.00
CA MET A 1 34.14 0.01 -12.34
C MET A 1 33.07 0.99 -12.79
N THR A 2 32.08 0.55 -13.57
CA THR A 2 30.94 1.40 -13.93
C THR A 2 30.05 1.52 -12.70
N ASN A 3 29.97 2.71 -12.11
CA ASN A 3 28.99 3.01 -11.06
C ASN A 3 27.60 2.92 -11.70
N ALA A 4 26.91 1.80 -11.48
CA ALA A 4 25.51 1.71 -11.84
C ALA A 4 24.76 2.78 -11.04
N THR A 5 24.13 3.71 -11.74
CA THR A 5 23.36 4.80 -11.13
C THR A 5 21.92 4.32 -11.00
N LEU A 6 21.34 4.42 -9.80
CA LEU A 6 19.92 4.11 -9.58
C LEU A 6 19.04 4.99 -10.49
N THR A 7 18.19 4.36 -11.28
CA THR A 7 17.25 5.03 -12.20
C THR A 7 15.81 4.80 -11.78
N GLY A 8 14.89 5.55 -12.40
CA GLY A 8 13.46 5.30 -12.26
C GLY A 8 13.04 3.92 -12.79
N GLN A 9 13.77 3.36 -13.75
CA GLN A 9 13.51 2.02 -14.30
C GLN A 9 13.81 0.94 -13.26
N ASP A 10 14.95 1.03 -12.56
CA ASP A 10 15.30 0.07 -11.49
C ASP A 10 14.23 0.04 -10.39
N ILE A 11 13.70 1.21 -10.03
CA ILE A 11 12.63 1.35 -9.04
C ILE A 11 11.33 0.72 -9.56
N ALA A 12 10.97 0.96 -10.82
CA ALA A 12 9.77 0.41 -11.44
C ALA A 12 9.83 -1.12 -11.56
N GLU A 13 10.97 -1.66 -12.00
CA GLU A 13 11.19 -3.11 -12.11
C GLU A 13 11.16 -3.79 -10.73
N ALA A 14 11.82 -3.19 -9.73
CA ALA A 14 11.77 -3.69 -8.36
C ALA A 14 10.34 -3.66 -7.79
N GLN A 15 9.60 -2.57 -8.01
CA GLN A 15 8.20 -2.46 -7.61
C GLN A 15 7.33 -3.53 -8.29
N GLY A 16 7.49 -3.72 -9.59
CA GLY A 16 6.78 -4.73 -10.37
C GLY A 16 7.06 -6.15 -9.88
N ALA A 17 8.32 -6.49 -9.62
CA ALA A 17 8.71 -7.79 -9.10
C ALA A 17 8.12 -8.06 -7.70
N VAL A 18 8.20 -7.08 -6.80
CA VAL A 18 7.62 -7.20 -5.45
C VAL A 18 6.09 -7.29 -5.51
N ARG A 19 5.45 -6.54 -6.42
CA ARG A 19 4.00 -6.61 -6.63
C ARG A 19 3.57 -7.97 -7.17
N GLY A 20 4.24 -8.49 -8.19
CA GLY A 20 3.94 -9.83 -8.73
C GLY A 20 4.13 -10.94 -7.70
N LEU A 21 5.13 -10.81 -6.81
CA LEU A 21 5.29 -11.72 -5.68
C LEU A 21 4.11 -11.64 -4.71
N LEU A 22 3.67 -10.42 -4.35
CA LEU A 22 2.50 -10.22 -3.49
C LEU A 22 1.23 -10.80 -4.12
N ASP A 23 0.98 -10.53 -5.40
CA ASP A 23 -0.18 -11.05 -6.12
C ASP A 23 -0.19 -12.59 -6.09
N ASN A 24 0.96 -13.25 -6.31
CA ASN A 24 1.08 -14.70 -6.24
C ASN A 24 0.81 -15.27 -4.84
N VAL A 25 1.28 -14.62 -3.79
CA VAL A 25 1.02 -15.04 -2.40
C VAL A 25 -0.48 -14.97 -2.10
N LEU A 26 -1.14 -13.91 -2.57
CA LEU A 26 -2.53 -13.64 -2.25
C LEU A 26 -3.52 -14.36 -3.17
N ALA A 27 -3.10 -14.83 -4.36
CA ALA A 27 -3.96 -15.51 -5.34
C ALA A 27 -4.76 -16.70 -4.75
N THR A 28 -4.22 -17.37 -3.73
CA THR A 28 -4.87 -18.52 -3.07
C THR A 28 -5.86 -18.13 -1.97
N THR A 29 -5.99 -16.84 -1.67
CA THR A 29 -6.73 -16.33 -0.50
C THR A 29 -8.05 -15.65 -0.86
N GLY A 30 -8.30 -15.39 -2.15
CA GLY A 30 -9.45 -14.59 -2.58
C GLY A 30 -9.35 -13.10 -2.24
N THR A 31 -8.22 -12.67 -1.68
CA THR A 31 -7.89 -11.26 -1.40
C THR A 31 -6.93 -10.75 -2.48
N THR A 32 -7.19 -9.58 -3.02
CA THR A 32 -6.31 -8.89 -3.97
C THR A 32 -5.19 -8.15 -3.25
N ALA A 33 -4.08 -7.83 -3.93
CA ALA A 33 -3.03 -6.99 -3.35
C ALA A 33 -3.53 -5.59 -2.96
N THR A 34 -4.48 -5.03 -3.71
CA THR A 34 -5.08 -3.74 -3.40
C THR A 34 -5.89 -3.81 -2.10
N GLU A 35 -6.75 -4.82 -1.93
CA GLU A 35 -7.47 -5.07 -0.67
C GLU A 35 -6.51 -5.27 0.50
N TYR A 36 -5.47 -6.10 0.34
CA TYR A 36 -4.45 -6.31 1.37
C TYR A 36 -3.75 -5.01 1.77
N VAL A 37 -3.41 -4.15 0.81
CA VAL A 37 -2.78 -2.84 1.09
C VAL A 37 -3.73 -1.95 1.89
N VAL A 38 -5.03 -1.92 1.57
CA VAL A 38 -6.02 -1.15 2.34
C VAL A 38 -6.15 -1.68 3.76
N LEU A 39 -6.26 -2.99 3.96
CA LEU A 39 -6.32 -3.60 5.29
C LEU A 39 -5.06 -3.26 6.11
N ARG A 40 -3.87 -3.31 5.47
CA ARG A 40 -2.61 -2.92 6.10
C ARG A 40 -2.58 -1.45 6.49
N VAL A 41 -3.08 -0.56 5.64
CA VAL A 41 -3.15 0.88 5.91
C VAL A 41 -4.02 1.16 7.13
N ILE A 42 -5.23 0.57 7.17
CA ILE A 42 -6.15 0.73 8.29
C ILE A 42 -5.55 0.12 9.55
N SER A 43 -4.95 -1.07 9.47
CA SER A 43 -4.30 -1.71 10.61
C SER A 43 -3.15 -0.89 11.18
N ALA A 44 -2.33 -0.25 10.34
CA ALA A 44 -1.13 0.46 10.77
C ALA A 44 -1.42 1.88 11.26
N ARG A 45 -2.44 2.54 10.70
CA ARG A 45 -2.76 3.95 10.99
C ARG A 45 -3.95 4.12 11.91
N GLY A 46 -4.72 3.06 12.15
CA GLY A 46 -5.91 3.07 12.98
C GLY A 46 -7.15 3.47 12.18
N GLU A 47 -8.11 4.04 12.91
CA GLU A 47 -9.41 4.40 12.35
C GLU A 47 -9.36 5.66 11.47
N PHE A 48 -10.17 5.69 10.42
CA PHE A 48 -10.26 6.81 9.48
C PHE A 48 -11.67 7.38 9.46
N ALA A 49 -11.81 8.70 9.31
CA ALA A 49 -13.05 9.23 8.79
C ALA A 49 -13.28 8.71 7.35
N PRO A 50 -14.49 8.32 6.93
CA PRO A 50 -14.73 7.77 5.59
C PRO A 50 -14.17 8.64 4.45
N ALA A 51 -14.39 9.96 4.50
CA ALA A 51 -13.88 10.89 3.49
C ALA A 51 -12.34 10.95 3.47
N ALA A 52 -11.70 10.92 4.64
CA ALA A 52 -10.25 10.96 4.75
C ALA A 52 -9.60 9.67 4.22
N LEU A 53 -10.26 8.51 4.40
CA LEU A 53 -9.80 7.26 3.80
C LEU A 53 -9.91 7.32 2.27
N THR A 54 -11.04 7.79 1.74
CA THR A 54 -11.24 7.92 0.29
C THR A 54 -10.17 8.82 -0.33
N GLU A 55 -9.97 10.02 0.22
CA GLU A 55 -8.93 10.97 -0.24
C GLU A 55 -7.53 10.35 -0.16
N PHE A 56 -7.23 9.66 0.96
CA PHE A 56 -5.94 9.01 1.13
C PHE A 56 -5.68 7.96 0.04
N LEU A 57 -6.66 7.11 -0.26
CA LEU A 57 -6.56 6.03 -1.25
C LEU A 57 -6.47 6.57 -2.68
N GLN A 58 -7.26 7.60 -3.03
CA GLN A 58 -7.16 8.28 -4.33
C GLN A 58 -5.78 8.94 -4.52
N GLY A 59 -5.18 9.45 -3.46
CA GLY A 59 -3.82 10.00 -3.48
C GLY A 59 -2.72 8.96 -3.73
N GLN A 60 -3.00 7.66 -3.57
CA GLN A 60 -2.03 6.58 -3.80
C GLN A 60 -2.02 6.15 -5.26
N ARG A 61 -1.19 6.79 -6.08
CA ARG A 61 -1.08 6.46 -7.52
C ARG A 61 -0.76 5.00 -7.81
N GLN A 62 -0.05 4.32 -6.91
CA GLN A 62 0.29 2.90 -7.05
C GLN A 62 -0.92 1.96 -6.90
N LEU A 63 -2.06 2.46 -6.40
CA LEU A 63 -3.31 1.70 -6.35
C LEU A 63 -4.10 1.80 -7.65
N ASP A 64 -3.87 2.86 -8.44
CA ASP A 64 -4.56 3.14 -9.71
C ASP A 64 -6.08 3.08 -9.58
N LEU A 65 -6.61 3.74 -8.55
CA LEU A 65 -8.05 3.80 -8.26
C LEU A 65 -8.56 5.21 -8.51
N ASP A 66 -9.62 5.32 -9.29
CA ASP A 66 -10.46 6.52 -9.33
C ASP A 66 -11.46 6.54 -8.16
N GLU A 67 -12.32 7.55 -8.10
CA GLU A 67 -13.33 7.66 -7.04
C GLU A 67 -14.24 6.44 -6.97
N ILE A 68 -14.76 5.99 -8.12
CA ILE A 68 -15.67 4.85 -8.19
C ILE A 68 -14.96 3.58 -7.71
N GLY A 69 -13.72 3.35 -8.18
CA GLY A 69 -12.92 2.21 -7.77
C GLY A 69 -12.61 2.17 -6.27
N VAL A 70 -12.40 3.33 -5.62
CA VAL A 70 -12.25 3.39 -4.16
C VAL A 70 -13.56 3.04 -3.45
N LEU A 71 -14.69 3.57 -3.93
CA LEU A 71 -16.01 3.28 -3.33
C LEU A 71 -16.37 1.80 -3.45
N ASP A 72 -16.15 1.20 -4.61
CA ASP A 72 -16.39 -0.22 -4.89
C ASP A 72 -15.49 -1.11 -4.03
N LEU A 73 -14.21 -0.75 -3.91
CA LEU A 73 -13.25 -1.46 -3.06
C LEU A 73 -13.70 -1.47 -1.60
N LEU A 74 -14.03 -0.30 -1.04
CA LEU A 74 -14.49 -0.20 0.36
C LEU A 74 -15.85 -0.87 0.56
N GLY A 75 -16.74 -0.80 -0.43
CA GLY A 75 -18.01 -1.54 -0.46
C GLY A 75 -17.78 -3.04 -0.36
N GLY A 76 -16.94 -3.60 -1.23
CA GLY A 76 -16.61 -5.03 -1.22
C GLY A 76 -15.93 -5.49 0.08
N LEU A 77 -15.04 -4.68 0.67
CA LEU A 77 -14.46 -4.97 1.98
C LEU A 77 -15.51 -4.99 3.10
N ALA A 78 -16.49 -4.08 3.05
CA ALA A 78 -17.57 -4.03 4.03
C ALA A 78 -18.56 -5.21 3.87
N GLU A 79 -18.89 -5.58 2.63
CA GLU A 79 -19.72 -6.75 2.33
C GLU A 79 -19.09 -8.07 2.81
N LYS A 80 -17.76 -8.17 2.77
CA LYS A 80 -16.99 -9.29 3.31
C LYS A 80 -16.83 -9.24 4.84
N ASP A 81 -17.43 -8.27 5.53
CA ASP A 81 -17.24 -8.01 6.96
C ASP A 81 -15.75 -7.79 7.31
N LEU A 82 -14.93 -7.21 6.44
CA LEU A 82 -13.50 -6.93 6.74
C LEU A 82 -13.31 -5.54 7.36
N ILE A 83 -14.23 -4.62 7.11
CA ILE A 83 -14.23 -3.28 7.69
C ILE A 83 -15.61 -2.94 8.27
N THR A 84 -15.61 -2.06 9.27
CA THR A 84 -16.82 -1.42 9.82
C THR A 84 -16.76 0.09 9.59
N GLY A 85 -17.89 0.80 9.74
CA GLY A 85 -17.96 2.25 9.50
C GLY A 85 -18.12 2.64 8.02
N TRP A 86 -18.47 1.68 7.16
CA TRP A 86 -18.78 1.87 5.74
C TRP A 86 -20.15 1.26 5.40
N PRO A 87 -20.98 1.84 4.50
CA PRO A 87 -20.77 3.06 3.70
C PRO A 87 -20.68 4.33 4.55
N PRO A 88 -20.30 5.52 4.02
CA PRO A 88 -20.10 6.75 4.82
C PRO A 88 -21.29 7.22 5.67
N ARG A 89 -22.50 6.69 5.41
CA ARG A 89 -23.71 6.93 6.21
C ARG A 89 -23.81 6.01 7.44
N ALA A 90 -22.98 4.97 7.52
CA ALA A 90 -22.83 4.13 8.69
C ALA A 90 -22.21 4.95 9.84
N SER A 91 -22.64 4.68 11.06
CA SER A 91 -22.23 5.44 12.23
C SER A 91 -20.78 5.08 12.61
N GLY A 92 -19.86 6.04 12.49
CA GLY A 92 -18.51 5.94 13.05
C GLY A 92 -17.37 5.87 12.03
N PRO A 93 -16.12 5.88 12.50
CA PRO A 93 -14.96 5.84 11.63
C PRO A 93 -14.77 4.46 11.00
N VAL A 94 -14.15 4.43 9.83
CA VAL A 94 -13.74 3.21 9.14
C VAL A 94 -12.60 2.56 9.91
N ARG A 95 -12.76 1.28 10.25
CA ARG A 95 -11.77 0.45 10.93
C ARG A 95 -11.90 -1.01 10.52
N LEU A 96 -10.88 -1.82 10.78
CA LEU A 96 -11.00 -3.27 10.64
C LEU A 96 -12.10 -3.79 11.57
N SER A 97 -12.92 -4.71 11.08
CA SER A 97 -13.77 -5.53 11.95
C SER A 97 -12.91 -6.57 12.70
N ALA A 98 -13.55 -7.37 13.57
CA ALA A 98 -12.86 -8.53 14.16
C ALA A 98 -12.43 -9.55 13.09
N THR A 99 -13.31 -9.83 12.12
CA THR A 99 -13.04 -10.71 10.98
C THR A 99 -11.90 -10.16 10.12
N GLY A 100 -11.93 -8.87 9.80
CA GLY A 100 -10.89 -8.21 9.00
C GLY A 100 -9.54 -8.15 9.69
N ALA A 101 -9.51 -7.97 11.02
CA ALA A 101 -8.26 -8.03 11.79
C ALA A 101 -7.65 -9.44 11.78
N ALA A 102 -8.49 -10.48 11.93
CA ALA A 102 -8.04 -11.87 11.86
C ALA A 102 -7.53 -12.25 10.46
N GLU A 103 -8.29 -11.87 9.41
CA GLU A 103 -7.89 -12.09 8.02
C GLU A 103 -6.59 -11.34 7.70
N PHE A 104 -6.49 -10.07 8.07
CA PHE A 104 -5.27 -9.28 7.86
C PHE A 104 -4.06 -9.90 8.56
N ALA A 105 -4.19 -10.39 9.79
CA ALA A 105 -3.11 -11.06 10.50
C ALA A 105 -2.62 -12.30 9.73
N ALA A 106 -3.56 -13.16 9.30
CA ALA A 106 -3.24 -14.37 8.54
C ALA A 106 -2.58 -14.07 7.18
N LEU A 107 -3.06 -13.05 6.46
CA LEU A 107 -2.45 -12.59 5.22
C LEU A 107 -1.07 -11.99 5.46
N ASN A 108 -0.93 -11.17 6.50
CA ASN A 108 0.33 -10.51 6.85
C ASN A 108 1.40 -11.53 7.23
N ASP A 109 1.05 -12.61 7.93
CA ASP A 109 2.01 -13.70 8.23
C ASP A 109 2.51 -14.40 6.96
N LYS A 110 1.62 -14.70 6.01
CA LYS A 110 1.99 -15.28 4.71
C LYS A 110 2.91 -14.36 3.91
N VAL A 111 2.56 -13.08 3.85
CA VAL A 111 3.35 -12.06 3.15
C VAL A 111 4.70 -11.89 3.84
N ALA A 112 4.75 -11.78 5.17
CA ALA A 112 5.97 -11.62 5.95
C ALA A 112 6.93 -12.80 5.75
N ALA A 113 6.44 -14.04 5.72
CA ALA A 113 7.26 -15.21 5.47
C ALA A 113 7.95 -15.16 4.10
N VAL A 114 7.25 -14.70 3.06
CA VAL A 114 7.81 -14.56 1.72
C VAL A 114 8.73 -13.34 1.62
N THR A 115 8.39 -12.23 2.26
CA THR A 115 9.24 -11.04 2.36
C THR A 115 10.56 -11.34 3.07
N ALA A 116 10.54 -12.13 4.15
CA ALA A 116 11.76 -12.57 4.84
C ALA A 116 12.67 -13.39 3.92
N ARG A 117 12.11 -14.23 3.05
CA ARG A 117 12.86 -14.98 2.04
C ARG A 117 13.40 -14.08 0.93
N LEU A 118 12.62 -13.09 0.49
CA LEU A 118 13.03 -12.12 -0.54
C LEU A 118 14.29 -11.35 -0.11
N TYR A 119 14.35 -10.91 1.15
CA TYR A 119 15.49 -10.17 1.68
C TYR A 119 16.56 -11.07 2.33
N GLY A 120 16.29 -12.38 2.44
CA GLY A 120 17.20 -13.34 3.06
C GLY A 120 18.54 -13.42 2.32
N GLY A 121 19.64 -13.24 3.05
CA GLY A 121 20.99 -13.27 2.50
C GLY A 121 21.50 -11.94 1.95
N MET A 122 20.69 -10.87 1.97
CA MET A 122 21.15 -9.51 1.68
C MET A 122 21.82 -8.89 2.93
N ASP A 123 22.77 -7.97 2.72
CA ASP A 123 23.39 -7.24 3.82
C ASP A 123 22.39 -6.21 4.42
N GLY A 124 22.24 -6.23 5.74
CA GLY A 124 21.39 -5.28 6.47
C GLY A 124 21.85 -3.83 6.32
N ALA A 125 23.15 -3.57 6.16
CA ALA A 125 23.67 -2.22 5.92
C ALA A 125 23.29 -1.70 4.52
N GLU A 126 23.29 -2.58 3.52
CA GLU A 126 22.82 -2.28 2.16
C GLU A 126 21.31 -2.04 2.15
N LEU A 127 20.52 -2.88 2.83
CA LEU A 127 19.06 -2.69 2.96
C LEU A 127 18.72 -1.37 3.66
N THR A 128 19.46 -1.02 4.72
CA THR A 128 19.29 0.27 5.41
C THR A 128 19.61 1.45 4.48
N THR A 129 20.67 1.31 3.68
CA THR A 129 21.05 2.33 2.69
C THR A 129 19.99 2.47 1.60
N ALA A 130 19.50 1.36 1.05
CA ALA A 130 18.44 1.33 0.06
C ALA A 130 17.16 1.99 0.60
N HIS A 131 16.75 1.65 1.83
CA HIS A 131 15.61 2.29 2.49
C HIS A 131 15.76 3.81 2.57
N ARG A 132 16.93 4.29 3.04
CA ARG A 132 17.21 5.74 3.13
C ARG A 132 17.16 6.43 1.77
N VAL A 133 17.73 5.80 0.73
CA VAL A 133 17.72 6.35 -0.63
C VAL A 133 16.30 6.43 -1.18
N LEU A 134 15.52 5.35 -1.08
CA LEU A 134 14.13 5.32 -1.55
C LEU A 134 13.26 6.36 -0.83
N ARG A 135 13.43 6.52 0.51
CA ARG A 135 12.76 7.58 1.26
C ARG A 135 13.11 8.98 0.74
N ALA A 136 14.40 9.26 0.55
CA ALA A 136 14.84 10.55 0.04
C ALA A 136 14.31 10.84 -1.38
N VAL A 137 14.20 9.81 -2.24
CA VAL A 137 13.59 9.93 -3.56
C VAL A 137 12.10 10.28 -3.45
N ILE A 138 11.34 9.59 -2.58
CA ILE A 138 9.91 9.86 -2.36
C ILE A 138 9.67 11.29 -1.86
N GLU A 139 10.44 11.72 -0.87
CA GLU A 139 10.34 13.07 -0.27
C GLU A 139 10.62 14.14 -1.32
N ARG A 140 11.75 14.04 -2.04
CA ARG A 140 12.14 15.02 -3.08
C ARG A 140 11.18 15.04 -4.27
N ALA A 141 10.72 13.87 -4.72
CA ALA A 141 9.76 13.80 -5.83
C ALA A 141 8.42 14.44 -5.45
N THR A 142 7.98 14.27 -4.20
CA THR A 142 6.77 14.91 -3.68
C THR A 142 6.94 16.43 -3.63
N GLU A 143 8.05 16.92 -3.06
CA GLU A 143 8.37 18.35 -2.99
C GLU A 143 8.44 19.00 -4.38
N LEU A 144 9.21 18.41 -5.30
CA LEU A 144 9.34 18.92 -6.67
C LEU A 144 8.01 18.97 -7.41
N ARG A 145 7.14 17.97 -7.19
CA ARG A 145 5.79 17.97 -7.77
C ARG A 145 4.97 19.16 -7.28
N HIS A 146 5.00 19.47 -5.98
CA HIS A 146 4.30 20.63 -5.42
C HIS A 146 4.83 21.94 -6.03
N GLN A 147 6.16 22.11 -6.09
CA GLN A 147 6.79 23.29 -6.72
C GLN A 147 6.37 23.48 -8.18
N LEU A 148 6.29 22.39 -8.95
CA LEU A 148 5.87 22.43 -10.35
C LEU A 148 4.38 22.75 -10.53
N SER A 149 3.52 22.37 -9.57
CA SER A 149 2.10 22.72 -9.57
C SER A 149 1.86 24.17 -9.16
N ASP A 150 2.67 24.73 -8.27
CA ASP A 150 2.54 26.11 -7.76
C ASP A 150 3.07 27.16 -8.75
N THR A 151 4.03 26.79 -9.62
CA THR A 151 4.59 27.70 -10.65
C THR A 151 3.68 27.81 -11.89
N GLY A 152 2.59 27.04 -11.95
CA GLY A 152 1.66 26.97 -13.09
C GLY A 152 0.43 27.88 -13.05
N HIS A 153 0.38 28.88 -12.14
CA HIS A 153 -0.65 29.94 -12.08
C HIS A 153 -0.04 31.31 -12.39
#